data_AF-A0A420J6E7-F1
#
_entry.id   AF-A0A420J6E7-F1
#
_cell.length_a   1.000
_cell.length_b   1.000
_cell.length_c   1.000
_cell.angle_alpha   90.00
_cell.angle_beta   90.00
_cell.angle_gamma   90.00
#
_symmetry.space_group_name_H-M   'P 1'
#
loop_
_entity.id
_entity.type
_entity.pdbx_description
1 polymer ?
#
loop_
_entity_poly.entity_id
_entity_poly.type
_entity_poly.pdbx_seq_one_letter_code
_entity_poly.pdbx_strand_id
1 'polypeptide(L)'
;MTFTLMDVSFCHVTQSAPVPPLFKYKTPVGPDGPIPHPPPKCENVELTRDQRQILSSSTRLAGLTIQYTCKVRATPKKKVGRPPILTQAQLEELDELVYASLQNRQISFAQLAEVLDSGVKKHAIRSTLAREGFHR
;
A
#
# COMPACT_ATOMS: atom_id res chain seq x y z
N MET A 1 31.71 28.53 -40.76
CA MET A 1 32.01 28.85 -39.35
C MET A 1 31.18 30.06 -38.96
N THR A 2 30.24 29.92 -38.02
CA THR A 2 29.71 30.96 -37.11
C THR A 2 28.49 30.36 -36.38
N PHE A 3 28.72 29.79 -35.19
CA PHE A 3 27.63 29.45 -34.26
C PHE A 3 27.27 30.73 -33.49
N THR A 4 26.05 31.23 -33.68
CA THR A 4 25.49 32.34 -32.90
C THR A 4 24.93 31.80 -31.58
N LEU A 5 25.61 32.09 -30.48
CA LEU A 5 25.18 31.89 -29.10
C LEU A 5 23.95 32.77 -28.83
N MET A 6 22.82 32.16 -28.48
CA MET A 6 21.69 32.85 -27.86
C MET A 6 21.93 32.85 -26.35
N ASP A 7 22.11 34.06 -25.81
CA ASP A 7 22.34 34.37 -24.41
C ASP A 7 21.01 34.27 -23.64
N VAL A 8 20.80 33.18 -22.89
CA VAL A 8 19.63 33.03 -22.03
C VAL A 8 19.99 33.60 -20.66
N SER A 9 19.75 34.91 -20.52
CA SER A 9 19.83 35.62 -19.24
C SER A 9 18.76 35.10 -18.28
N PHE A 10 19.12 34.16 -17.39
CA PHE A 10 18.32 33.81 -16.22
C PHE A 10 18.51 34.88 -15.15
N CYS A 11 17.52 35.76 -14.98
CA CYS A 11 17.45 36.65 -13.83
C CYS A 11 17.24 35.82 -12.55
N HIS A 12 18.29 35.69 -11.74
CA HIS A 12 18.19 35.25 -10.35
C HIS A 12 17.43 36.30 -9.55
N VAL A 13 16.14 36.04 -9.27
CA VAL A 13 15.44 36.71 -8.17
C VAL A 13 15.46 35.77 -6.97
N THR A 14 16.52 35.91 -6.17
CA THR A 14 16.55 35.41 -4.80
C THR A 14 15.72 36.34 -3.92
N GLN A 15 14.45 36.01 -3.70
CA GLN A 15 13.73 36.46 -2.50
C GLN A 15 13.45 35.24 -1.63
N SER A 16 14.49 34.85 -0.88
CA SER A 16 14.34 34.06 0.33
C SER A 16 13.66 34.96 1.37
N ALA A 17 12.34 34.88 1.44
CA ALA A 17 11.62 35.36 2.61
C ALA A 17 11.94 34.38 3.76
N PRO A 18 12.37 34.86 4.95
CA PRO A 18 12.62 33.98 6.08
C PRO A 18 11.26 33.49 6.59
N VAL A 19 10.97 32.21 6.35
CA VAL A 19 9.86 31.52 7.01
C VAL A 19 10.17 31.52 8.51
N PRO A 20 9.34 32.13 9.39
CA PRO A 20 9.59 32.06 10.82
C PRO A 20 9.48 30.59 11.26
N PRO A 21 10.43 30.08 12.08
CA PRO A 21 10.33 28.72 12.58
C PRO A 21 9.11 28.62 13.51
N LEU A 22 8.06 27.94 13.05
CA LEU A 22 6.83 27.66 13.80
C LEU A 22 7.03 26.61 14.92
N PHE A 23 8.28 26.22 15.18
CA PHE A 23 8.62 25.30 16.24
C PHE A 23 9.71 25.93 17.09
N LYS A 24 9.34 26.34 18.31
CA LYS A 24 10.31 26.60 19.37
C LYS A 24 10.88 25.25 19.79
N TYR A 25 11.90 24.75 19.09
CA TYR A 25 12.69 23.61 19.58
C TYR A 25 13.52 24.10 20.76
N LYS A 26 13.12 23.67 21.95
CA LYS A 26 13.90 23.80 23.17
C LYS A 26 15.13 22.88 23.03
N THR A 27 16.28 23.43 23.41
CA THR A 27 17.66 22.91 23.38
C THR A 27 17.81 21.41 23.71
N PRO A 28 18.79 20.67 23.15
CA PRO A 28 18.97 19.25 23.45
C PRO A 28 19.35 19.07 24.92
N VAL A 29 18.52 18.34 25.66
CA VAL A 29 18.82 17.85 27.01
C VAL A 29 19.64 16.57 26.89
N GLY A 30 20.72 16.48 27.66
CA GLY A 30 21.65 15.35 27.69
C GLY A 30 21.01 13.99 28.06
N PRO A 31 21.80 12.90 27.98
CA PRO A 31 21.30 11.52 27.90
C PRO A 31 20.56 10.98 29.14
N ASP A 32 20.46 11.73 30.24
CA ASP A 32 19.86 11.27 31.51
C ASP A 32 18.52 11.94 31.87
N GLY A 33 17.81 12.50 30.88
CA GLY A 33 16.48 13.08 31.08
C GLY A 33 15.38 12.03 31.33
N PRO A 34 14.41 12.27 32.23
CA PRO A 34 13.26 11.39 32.41
C PRO A 34 12.52 11.17 31.08
N ILE A 35 12.21 9.90 30.77
CA ILE A 35 11.47 9.51 29.57
C ILE A 35 10.18 10.36 29.48
N PRO A 36 9.93 11.06 28.36
CA PRO A 36 8.68 11.79 28.18
C PRO A 36 7.50 10.85 28.39
N HIS A 37 6.56 11.23 29.24
CA HIS A 37 5.34 10.46 29.45
C HIS A 37 4.69 10.09 28.11
N PRO A 38 4.08 8.88 28.00
CA PRO A 38 3.32 8.54 26.81
C PRO A 38 2.30 9.64 26.53
N PRO A 39 2.05 9.99 25.26
CA PRO A 39 1.10 11.03 24.92
C PRO A 39 -0.24 10.73 25.60
N PRO A 40 -0.93 11.76 26.14
CA PRO A 40 -2.22 11.57 26.77
C PRO A 40 -3.13 10.83 25.79
N LYS A 41 -3.87 9.84 26.30
CA LYS A 41 -4.89 9.14 25.51
C LYS A 41 -5.79 10.23 24.94
N CYS A 42 -5.85 10.35 23.61
CA CYS A 42 -6.78 11.24 22.96
C CYS A 42 -8.18 10.80 23.41
N GLU A 43 -8.79 11.54 24.32
CA GLU A 43 -10.17 11.34 24.68
C GLU A 43 -11.00 11.51 23.40
N ASN A 44 -12.02 10.68 23.21
CA ASN A 44 -12.89 10.76 22.04
C ASN A 44 -13.69 12.07 22.12
N VAL A 45 -13.11 13.17 21.64
CA VAL A 45 -13.80 14.45 21.55
C VAL A 45 -14.91 14.27 20.53
N GLU A 46 -16.15 14.16 21.01
CA GLU A 46 -17.30 14.12 20.12
C GLU A 46 -17.48 15.50 19.48
N LEU A 47 -17.21 15.58 18.17
CA LEU A 47 -17.44 16.79 17.38
C LEU A 47 -18.92 17.20 17.47
N THR A 48 -19.19 18.48 17.71
CA THR A 48 -20.55 19.03 17.70
C THR A 48 -21.19 18.92 16.31
N ARG A 49 -22.52 18.98 16.23
CA ARG A 49 -23.27 18.86 14.96
C ARG A 49 -22.77 19.86 13.90
N ASP A 50 -22.53 21.10 14.31
CA ASP A 50 -22.08 22.17 13.40
C ASP A 50 -20.65 21.92 12.91
N GLN A 51 -19.76 21.43 13.78
CA GLN A 51 -18.39 21.06 13.40
C GLN A 51 -18.39 19.93 12.36
N ARG A 52 -19.28 18.93 12.50
CA ARG A 52 -19.44 17.85 11.52
C ARG A 52 -19.93 18.37 10.17
N GLN A 53 -20.81 19.37 10.18
CA GLN A 53 -21.35 19.98 8.97
C GLN A 53 -20.29 20.80 8.23
N ILE A 54 -19.47 21.57 8.96
CA ILE A 54 -18.33 22.32 8.40
C ILE A 54 -17.27 21.38 7.82
N LEU A 55 -16.97 20.27 8.51
CA LEU A 55 -16.01 19.30 7.98
C LEU A 55 -16.55 18.61 6.73
N SER A 56 -17.83 18.21 6.72
CA SER A 56 -18.43 17.54 5.56
C SER A 56 -18.47 18.42 4.30
N SER A 57 -18.76 19.72 4.45
CA SER A 57 -18.75 20.67 3.33
C SER A 57 -17.33 20.96 2.81
N SER A 58 -16.32 20.94 3.68
CA SER A 58 -14.93 21.22 3.30
C SER A 58 -14.16 20.01 2.77
N THR A 59 -14.46 18.79 3.22
CA THR A 59 -13.69 17.59 2.87
C THR A 59 -14.39 16.67 1.85
N ARG A 60 -15.64 16.98 1.45
CA ARG A 60 -16.50 16.09 0.62
C ARG A 60 -16.61 14.66 1.17
N LEU A 61 -16.45 14.48 2.48
CA LEU A 61 -16.61 13.19 3.14
C LEU A 61 -18.02 13.09 3.72
N ALA A 62 -18.59 11.88 3.65
CA ALA A 62 -19.85 11.59 4.31
C ALA A 62 -19.70 11.74 5.84
N GLY A 63 -20.75 12.20 6.52
CA GLY A 63 -20.72 12.42 7.97
C GLY A 63 -20.33 11.16 8.78
N LEU A 64 -20.69 9.97 8.29
CA LEU A 64 -20.29 8.69 8.88
C LEU A 64 -18.77 8.43 8.80
N THR A 65 -18.14 8.84 7.70
CA THR A 65 -16.68 8.73 7.53
C THR A 65 -15.95 9.65 8.50
N ILE A 66 -16.46 10.87 8.71
CA ILE A 66 -15.90 11.83 9.67
C ILE A 66 -16.03 11.29 11.09
N GLN A 67 -17.21 10.79 11.46
CA GLN A 67 -17.42 10.20 12.78
C GLN A 67 -16.51 8.99 13.04
N TYR A 68 -16.37 8.11 12.04
CA TYR A 68 -15.49 6.95 12.14
C TYR A 68 -14.02 7.36 12.29
N THR A 69 -13.53 8.28 11.46
CA THR A 69 -12.12 8.72 11.48
C THR A 69 -11.75 9.49 12.75
N CYS A 70 -12.68 10.26 13.34
CA CYS A 70 -12.44 10.95 14.60
C CYS A 70 -12.48 10.02 15.82
N LYS A 71 -13.23 8.91 15.77
CA LYS A 71 -13.35 7.95 16.88
C LYS A 71 -12.33 6.81 16.82
N VAL A 72 -11.86 6.45 15.62
CA VAL A 72 -10.97 5.30 15.42
C VAL A 72 -9.56 5.78 15.11
N ARG A 73 -8.61 5.46 16.00
CA ARG A 73 -7.18 5.68 15.74
C ARG A 73 -6.77 4.84 14.52
N ALA A 74 -6.34 5.50 13.45
CA ALA A 74 -5.90 4.84 12.23
C ALA A 74 -4.65 3.99 12.50
N THR A 75 -4.82 2.68 12.62
CA THR A 75 -3.72 1.71 12.57
C THR A 75 -3.73 1.05 11.19
N PRO A 76 -2.62 1.08 10.42
CA PRO A 76 -2.57 0.39 9.13
C PRO A 76 -2.73 -1.11 9.36
N LYS A 77 -3.92 -1.64 9.05
CA LYS A 77 -4.19 -3.08 9.01
C LYS A 77 -4.34 -3.47 7.55
N LYS A 78 -3.46 -4.33 7.06
CA LYS A 78 -3.64 -4.93 5.73
C LYS A 78 -4.92 -5.76 5.78
N LYS A 79 -5.83 -5.52 4.83
CA LYS A 79 -6.98 -6.41 4.66
C LYS A 79 -6.45 -7.78 4.28
N VAL A 80 -6.99 -8.83 4.92
CA VAL A 80 -6.74 -10.19 4.47
C VAL A 80 -7.31 -10.29 3.06
N GLY A 81 -6.43 -10.62 2.10
CA GLY A 81 -6.80 -10.74 0.70
C GLY A 81 -7.68 -11.97 0.46
N ARG A 82 -8.02 -12.19 -0.81
CA ARG A 82 -8.68 -13.43 -1.23
C ARG A 82 -7.79 -14.63 -0.90
N PRO A 83 -8.33 -15.72 -0.33
CA PRO A 83 -7.55 -16.93 -0.12
C PRO A 83 -7.06 -17.51 -1.46
N PRO A 84 -5.95 -18.27 -1.46
CA PRO A 84 -5.50 -19.03 -2.62
C PRO A 84 -6.62 -19.92 -3.16
N ILE A 85 -6.72 -20.03 -4.48
CA ILE A 85 -7.74 -20.87 -5.13
C ILE A 85 -7.40 -22.36 -5.02
N LEU A 86 -6.10 -22.68 -4.96
CA LEU A 86 -5.58 -24.03 -4.78
C LEU A 86 -5.20 -24.26 -3.31
N THR A 87 -5.48 -25.47 -2.83
CA THR A 87 -4.94 -25.92 -1.54
C THR A 87 -3.44 -26.18 -1.66
N GLN A 88 -2.73 -26.22 -0.53
CA GLN A 88 -1.29 -26.48 -0.53
C GLN A 88 -0.95 -27.85 -1.15
N ALA A 89 -1.75 -28.88 -0.87
CA ALA A 89 -1.56 -30.22 -1.42
C ALA A 89 -1.69 -30.24 -2.96
N GLN A 90 -2.69 -29.54 -3.50
CA GLN A 90 -2.87 -29.43 -4.95
C GLN A 90 -1.73 -28.65 -5.64
N LEU A 91 -1.13 -27.70 -4.92
CA LEU A 91 -0.01 -26.92 -5.45
C LEU A 91 1.25 -27.80 -5.54
N GLU A 92 1.52 -28.59 -4.50
CA GLU A 92 2.65 -29.52 -4.45
C GLU A 92 2.53 -30.62 -5.54
N GLU A 93 1.34 -31.19 -5.72
CA GLU A 93 1.06 -32.14 -6.81
C GLU A 93 1.25 -31.49 -8.19
N LEU A 94 0.77 -30.26 -8.39
CA LEU A 94 0.94 -29.54 -9.64
C LEU A 94 2.42 -29.26 -9.94
N ASP A 95 3.19 -28.86 -8.94
CA ASP A 95 4.63 -28.61 -9.09
C ASP A 95 5.37 -29.91 -9.43
N GLU A 96 5.08 -31.01 -8.72
CA GLU A 96 5.67 -32.31 -9.00
C GLU A 96 5.39 -32.77 -10.44
N LEU A 97 4.14 -32.62 -10.91
CA LEU A 97 3.76 -32.93 -12.28
C LEU A 97 4.54 -32.09 -13.30
N VAL A 98 4.67 -30.78 -13.07
CA VAL A 98 5.38 -29.86 -13.98
C VAL A 98 6.90 -30.09 -13.95
N TYR A 99 7.45 -30.51 -12.81
CA TYR A 99 8.88 -30.83 -12.68
C TYR A 99 9.25 -32.23 -13.18
N ALA A 100 8.32 -33.19 -13.16
CA ALA A 100 8.60 -34.58 -13.54
C ALA A 100 9.09 -34.75 -14.98
N SER A 101 8.71 -33.87 -15.92
CA SER A 101 9.16 -33.95 -17.31
C SER A 101 9.09 -32.60 -18.03
N LEU A 102 10.01 -32.39 -18.98
CA LEU A 102 9.96 -31.28 -19.95
C LEU A 102 8.68 -31.28 -20.77
N GLN A 103 8.13 -32.44 -21.09
CA GLN A 103 6.87 -32.57 -21.82
C GLN A 103 5.70 -32.05 -20.96
N ASN A 104 5.71 -32.32 -19.65
CA ASN A 104 4.68 -31.86 -18.72
C ASN A 104 4.65 -30.33 -18.59
N ARG A 105 5.80 -29.67 -18.78
CA ARG A 105 5.87 -28.20 -18.85
C ARG A 105 5.14 -27.63 -20.05
N GLN A 106 4.98 -28.39 -21.14
CA GLN A 106 4.30 -27.96 -22.35
C GLN A 106 2.83 -28.39 -22.41
N ILE A 107 2.36 -29.21 -21.45
CA ILE A 107 0.96 -29.63 -21.38
C ILE A 107 0.04 -28.41 -21.19
N SER A 108 -1.11 -28.44 -21.86
CA SER A 108 -2.08 -27.36 -21.76
C SER A 108 -2.65 -27.24 -20.34
N PHE A 109 -2.99 -26.01 -19.93
CA PHE A 109 -3.63 -25.78 -18.63
C PHE A 109 -4.99 -26.50 -18.46
N ALA A 110 -5.64 -26.89 -19.57
CA ALA A 110 -6.88 -27.65 -19.53
C ALA A 110 -6.61 -29.12 -19.17
N GLN A 111 -5.63 -29.74 -19.82
CA GLN A 111 -5.19 -31.09 -19.50
C GLN A 111 -4.64 -31.20 -18.07
N LEU A 112 -3.90 -30.20 -17.60
CA LEU A 112 -3.47 -30.18 -16.19
C LEU A 112 -4.65 -30.07 -15.21
N ALA A 113 -5.75 -29.44 -15.60
CA ALA A 113 -6.97 -29.38 -14.80
C ALA A 113 -7.80 -30.67 -14.86
N GLU A 114 -7.53 -31.56 -15.83
CA GLU A 114 -8.13 -32.89 -15.88
C GLU A 114 -7.31 -33.88 -15.04
N VAL A 115 -5.99 -33.71 -15.00
CA VAL A 115 -5.08 -34.53 -14.20
C VAL A 115 -5.20 -34.19 -12.71
N LEU A 116 -5.21 -32.90 -12.37
CA LEU A 116 -5.58 -32.47 -11.03
C LEU A 116 -7.09 -32.60 -10.83
N ASP A 117 -7.52 -32.94 -9.62
CA ASP A 117 -8.93 -33.11 -9.25
C ASP A 117 -9.90 -32.14 -9.95
N SER A 118 -11.05 -32.68 -10.38
CA SER A 118 -12.12 -32.04 -11.17
C SER A 118 -12.70 -30.71 -10.66
N GLY A 119 -12.26 -30.20 -9.52
CA GLY A 119 -12.63 -28.88 -8.98
C GLY A 119 -11.72 -27.72 -9.42
N VAL A 120 -10.52 -28.01 -9.94
CA VAL A 120 -9.54 -26.98 -10.28
C VAL A 120 -9.82 -26.40 -11.65
N LYS A 121 -10.10 -25.09 -11.72
CA LYS A 121 -10.28 -24.40 -13.01
C LYS A 121 -8.95 -24.12 -13.69
N LYS A 122 -8.89 -24.24 -15.02
CA LYS A 122 -7.77 -23.82 -15.88
C LYS A 122 -7.14 -22.48 -15.49
N HIS A 123 -7.97 -21.48 -15.17
CA HIS A 123 -7.50 -20.14 -14.76
C HIS A 123 -6.75 -20.13 -13.43
N ALA A 124 -7.12 -21.01 -12.49
CA ALA A 124 -6.42 -21.17 -11.23
C ALA A 124 -5.02 -21.74 -11.45
N ILE A 125 -4.88 -22.76 -12.30
CA ILE A 125 -3.59 -23.36 -12.67
C ILE A 125 -2.69 -22.32 -13.33
N ARG A 126 -3.20 -21.61 -14.34
CA ARG A 126 -2.44 -20.53 -15.01
C ARG A 126 -1.95 -19.48 -14.02
N SER A 127 -2.83 -19.01 -13.13
CA SER A 127 -2.46 -17.96 -12.16
C SER A 127 -1.45 -18.46 -11.13
N THR A 128 -1.55 -19.72 -10.74
CA THR A 128 -0.64 -20.33 -9.76
C THR A 128 0.73 -20.52 -10.37
N LEU A 129 0.82 -21.14 -11.55
CA LEU A 129 2.08 -21.33 -12.25
C LEU A 129 2.79 -20.01 -12.58
N ALA A 130 2.02 -18.97 -12.94
CA ALA A 130 2.59 -17.64 -13.13
C ALA A 130 3.17 -17.03 -11.84
N ARG A 131 2.60 -17.35 -10.67
CA ARG A 131 3.12 -16.92 -9.36
C ARG A 131 4.38 -17.70 -8.96
N GLU A 132 4.45 -18.98 -9.33
CA GLU A 132 5.63 -19.84 -9.13
C GLU A 132 6.75 -19.58 -10.15
N GLY A 133 6.54 -18.67 -11.11
CA GLY A 133 7.55 -18.27 -12.09
C GLY A 133 7.61 -19.13 -13.36
N PHE A 134 6.64 -20.02 -13.55
CA PHE A 134 6.50 -20.76 -14.81
C PHE A 134 5.84 -19.88 -15.87
N HIS A 135 6.67 -19.32 -16.75
CA HIS A 135 6.24 -18.60 -17.94
C HIS A 135 6.32 -19.52 -19.16
N ARG A 136 5.17 -19.81 -19.75
CA ARG A 136 5.00 -20.68 -20.91
C ARG A 136 3.87 -20.18 -21.80
#